data_AF-K6GI88-F1
#
_entry.id   AF-K6GI88-F1
#
_cell.length_a   1.000
_cell.length_b   1.000
_cell.length_c   1.000
_cell.angle_alpha   90.00
_cell.angle_beta   90.00
_cell.angle_gamma   90.00
#
_symmetry.space_group_name_H-M   'P 1'
#
loop_
_entity.id
_entity.type
_entity.pdbx_description
1 polymer ?
#
loop_
_entity_poly.entity_id
_entity_poly.type
_entity_poly.pdbx_seq_one_letter_code
_entity_poly.pdbx_strand_id
1 'polypeptide(L)'
;MNLSNKIKLTKDMNTQVKADKLSITLSLACMIHCLLMPAFLILTSGFLALSIDNEFIHKVFLIIVLPVSLYALIAGYRNHKILSYLYLGVSGLWLLIFAVFFGEGVFGEFAEQSLTLVGSIIVAFSHYQNYQACKKLDCACHE
;
A
#
# COMPACT_ATOMS: atom_id res chain seq x y z
N MET A 1 22.95 10.49 23.62
CA MET A 1 21.67 9.74 23.51
C MET A 1 21.73 8.55 24.47
N ASN A 2 20.73 8.33 25.34
CA ASN A 2 20.77 7.25 26.35
C ASN A 2 20.32 5.89 25.74
N LEU A 3 20.75 4.77 26.31
CA LEU A 3 20.49 3.40 25.85
C LEU A 3 18.99 3.12 25.63
N SER A 4 18.12 3.63 26.51
CA SER A 4 16.66 3.50 26.37
C SER A 4 16.12 4.17 25.09
N ASN A 5 16.68 5.32 24.71
CA ASN A 5 16.32 6.01 23.46
C ASN A 5 16.83 5.24 22.22
N LYS A 6 18.00 4.60 22.31
CA LYS A 6 18.53 3.77 21.22
C LYS A 6 17.66 2.54 20.99
N ILE A 7 17.26 1.84 22.06
CA ILE A 7 16.38 0.66 22.02
C ILE A 7 14.99 1.03 21.49
N LYS A 8 14.44 2.17 21.90
CA LYS A 8 13.15 2.66 21.40
C LYS A 8 13.21 2.94 19.90
N LEU A 9 14.26 3.63 19.44
CA LEU A 9 14.45 3.96 18.03
C LEU A 9 14.55 2.70 17.15
N THR A 10 15.35 1.71 17.54
CA THR A 10 15.46 0.45 16.77
C THR A 10 14.18 -0.39 16.79
N LYS A 11 13.40 -0.35 17.87
CA LYS A 11 12.08 -1.01 17.92
C LYS A 11 11.08 -0.33 16.98
N ASP A 12 11.05 1.00 16.96
CA ASP A 12 10.18 1.78 16.08
C ASP A 12 10.55 1.56 14.60
N MET A 13 11.84 1.53 14.26
CA MET A 13 12.34 1.20 12.92
C MET A 13 11.98 -0.22 12.47
N ASN A 14 12.13 -1.23 13.33
CA ASN A 14 11.75 -2.60 13.00
C ASN A 14 10.24 -2.75 12.76
N THR A 15 9.42 -2.03 13.52
CA THR A 15 7.96 -2.05 13.36
C THR A 15 7.55 -1.36 12.06
N GLN A 16 8.17 -0.21 11.75
CA GLN A 16 8.01 0.47 10.46
C GLN A 16 8.36 -0.47 9.28
N VAL A 17 9.53 -1.13 9.32
CA VAL A 17 9.97 -2.05 8.25
C VAL A 17 8.98 -3.17 8.00
N LYS A 18 8.38 -3.74 9.06
CA LYS A 18 7.33 -4.75 8.93
C LYS A 18 6.07 -4.18 8.29
N ALA A 19 5.65 -2.99 8.70
CA ALA A 19 4.49 -2.31 8.13
C ALA A 19 4.70 -1.91 6.66
N ASP A 20 5.90 -1.47 6.26
CA ASP A 20 6.26 -1.22 4.86
C ASP A 20 6.14 -2.50 4.02
N LYS A 21 6.69 -3.63 4.50
CA LYS A 21 6.58 -4.92 3.82
C LYS A 21 5.12 -5.37 3.68
N LEU A 22 4.31 -5.21 4.73
CA LEU A 22 2.88 -5.50 4.64
C LEU A 22 2.21 -4.62 3.58
N SER A 23 2.45 -3.30 3.61
CA SER A 23 1.86 -2.37 2.64
C SER A 23 2.21 -2.71 1.19
N ILE A 24 3.47 -3.10 0.93
CA ILE A 24 3.92 -3.57 -0.39
C ILE A 24 3.17 -4.86 -0.78
N THR A 25 3.12 -5.85 0.11
CA THR A 25 2.45 -7.13 -0.16
C THR A 25 0.97 -6.94 -0.43
N LEU A 26 0.26 -6.12 0.36
CA LEU A 26 -1.15 -5.84 0.11
C LEU A 26 -1.36 -5.11 -1.22
N SER A 27 -0.48 -4.16 -1.58
CA SER A 27 -0.57 -3.46 -2.87
C SER A 27 -0.36 -4.41 -4.05
N LEU A 28 0.62 -5.31 -3.97
CA LEU A 28 0.85 -6.34 -4.98
C LEU A 28 -0.32 -7.33 -5.08
N ALA A 29 -0.88 -7.75 -3.95
CA ALA A 29 -2.05 -8.61 -3.91
C ALA A 29 -3.26 -7.93 -4.59
N CYS A 30 -3.47 -6.64 -4.36
CA CYS A 30 -4.50 -5.85 -5.03
C CYS A 30 -4.29 -5.81 -6.55
N MET A 31 -3.06 -5.56 -7.02
CA MET A 31 -2.75 -5.59 -8.46
C MET A 31 -3.00 -6.96 -9.10
N ILE A 32 -2.54 -8.03 -8.45
CA ILE A 32 -2.71 -9.40 -8.94
C ILE A 32 -4.19 -9.76 -9.02
N HIS A 33 -4.97 -9.42 -7.98
CA HIS A 33 -6.43 -9.57 -7.97
C HIS A 33 -7.07 -8.83 -9.14
N CYS A 34 -6.74 -7.55 -9.35
CA CYS A 34 -7.30 -6.73 -10.43
C CYS A 34 -7.00 -7.29 -11.84
N LEU A 35 -5.88 -7.99 -12.02
CA LEU A 35 -5.48 -8.56 -13.31
C LEU A 35 -6.00 -9.99 -13.53
N LEU A 36 -6.10 -10.80 -12.46
CA LEU A 36 -6.52 -12.20 -12.54
C LEU A 36 -8.04 -12.37 -12.46
N MET A 37 -8.75 -11.48 -11.74
CA MET A 37 -10.20 -11.58 -11.60
C MET A 37 -10.94 -11.56 -12.95
N PRO A 38 -10.61 -10.67 -13.92
CA PRO A 38 -11.25 -10.67 -15.23
C PRO A 38 -11.06 -11.99 -15.99
N ALA A 39 -9.87 -12.58 -15.91
CA ALA A 39 -9.58 -13.87 -16.55
C ALA A 39 -10.37 -15.01 -15.89
N PHE A 40 -10.48 -15.00 -14.56
CA PHE A 40 -11.21 -15.99 -13.80
C PHE A 40 -12.71 -15.97 -14.14
N LEU A 41 -13.31 -14.79 -14.28
CA LEU A 41 -14.72 -14.62 -14.69
C LEU A 41 -15.02 -15.23 -16.06
N ILE A 42 -14.10 -15.13 -17.02
CA ILE A 42 -14.25 -15.71 -18.36
C ILE A 42 -14.15 -17.25 -18.31
N LEU A 43 -13.27 -17.78 -17.47
CA LEU A 43 -12.98 -19.22 -17.36
C LEU A 43 -14.02 -19.99 -16.54
N THR A 44 -14.58 -19.38 -15.49
CA THR A 44 -15.60 -20.02 -14.65
C THR A 44 -16.98 -19.59 -15.12
N SER A 45 -17.70 -20.49 -15.81
CA SER A 45 -19.06 -20.27 -16.30
C SER A 45 -19.99 -19.74 -15.19
N GLY A 46 -20.21 -18.42 -15.16
CA GLY A 46 -21.35 -17.66 -14.59
C GLY A 46 -21.71 -17.81 -13.11
N PHE A 47 -21.78 -19.02 -12.56
CA PHE A 47 -22.51 -19.27 -11.32
C PHE A 47 -21.71 -18.99 -10.03
N LEU A 48 -20.40 -19.28 -10.04
CA LEU A 48 -19.50 -18.92 -8.92
C LEU A 48 -18.98 -17.48 -9.04
N ALA A 49 -18.85 -16.97 -10.27
CA ALA A 49 -18.42 -15.62 -10.60
C ALA A 49 -19.33 -14.53 -10.00
N LEU A 50 -20.63 -14.83 -9.83
CA LEU A 50 -21.63 -13.88 -9.34
C LEU A 50 -21.65 -13.70 -7.80
N SER A 51 -20.83 -14.43 -7.04
CA SER A 51 -20.89 -14.39 -5.55
C SER A 51 -19.83 -13.54 -4.87
N ILE A 52 -18.80 -13.07 -5.58
CA ILE A 52 -17.79 -12.18 -5.03
C ILE A 52 -17.87 -10.85 -5.77
N ASP A 53 -18.47 -9.87 -5.09
CA ASP A 53 -18.53 -8.49 -5.57
C ASP A 53 -17.11 -7.89 -5.56
N ASN A 54 -16.64 -7.50 -6.75
CA ASN A 54 -15.31 -6.93 -6.96
C ASN A 54 -15.16 -5.62 -6.19
N GLU A 55 -16.26 -4.85 -6.08
CA GLU A 55 -16.34 -3.59 -5.35
C GLU A 55 -16.14 -3.83 -3.84
N PHE A 56 -16.73 -4.90 -3.29
CA PHE A 56 -16.57 -5.26 -1.88
C PHE A 56 -15.12 -5.60 -1.54
N ILE A 57 -14.43 -6.36 -2.39
CA ILE A 57 -13.03 -6.70 -2.16
C ILE A 57 -12.16 -5.43 -2.20
N HIS A 58 -12.32 -4.54 -3.18
CA HIS A 58 -11.56 -3.30 -3.23
C HIS A 58 -11.76 -2.43 -1.97
N LYS A 59 -13.01 -2.35 -1.46
CA LYS A 59 -13.32 -1.65 -0.20
C LYS A 59 -12.63 -2.28 1.02
N VAL A 60 -12.66 -3.61 1.16
CA VAL A 60 -12.00 -4.33 2.25
C VAL A 60 -10.49 -4.12 2.20
N PHE A 61 -9.88 -4.23 1.03
CA PHE A 61 -8.46 -3.94 0.85
C PHE A 61 -8.14 -2.51 1.25
N LEU A 62 -8.93 -1.52 0.81
CA LEU A 62 -8.71 -0.11 1.16
C LEU A 62 -8.75 0.14 2.68
N ILE A 63 -9.74 -0.45 3.38
CA ILE A 63 -9.88 -0.31 4.85
C ILE A 63 -8.65 -0.85 5.59
N ILE A 64 -7.98 -1.88 5.07
CA ILE A 64 -6.79 -2.47 5.69
C ILE A 64 -5.51 -1.74 5.24
N VAL A 65 -5.38 -1.48 3.95
CA VAL A 65 -4.19 -0.85 3.34
C VAL A 65 -4.00 0.57 3.88
N LEU A 66 -5.07 1.34 4.00
CA LEU A 66 -5.01 2.75 4.39
C LEU A 66 -4.37 2.98 5.77
N PRO A 67 -4.83 2.36 6.88
CA PRO A 67 -4.20 2.55 8.18
C PRO A 67 -2.78 1.98 8.25
N VAL A 68 -2.51 0.84 7.61
CA VAL A 68 -1.18 0.20 7.61
C VAL A 68 -0.18 1.07 6.84
N SER A 69 -0.56 1.54 5.67
CA SER A 69 0.28 2.38 4.81
C SER A 69 0.56 3.74 5.46
N LEU A 70 -0.49 4.39 5.99
CA LEU A 70 -0.34 5.70 6.63
C LEU A 70 0.57 5.61 7.88
N TYR A 71 0.41 4.58 8.69
CA TYR A 71 1.30 4.32 9.83
C TYR A 71 2.75 4.16 9.39
N ALA A 72 3.01 3.32 8.38
CA ALA A 72 4.36 3.07 7.87
C ALA A 72 5.02 4.34 7.29
N LEU A 73 4.28 5.15 6.51
CA LEU A 73 4.79 6.40 5.93
C LEU A 73 5.09 7.46 7.00
N ILE A 74 4.20 7.64 7.98
CA ILE A 74 4.42 8.59 9.08
C ILE A 74 5.60 8.14 9.94
N ALA A 75 5.68 6.84 10.29
CA ALA A 75 6.79 6.29 11.04
C ALA A 75 8.13 6.45 10.29
N GLY A 76 8.15 6.15 8.98
CA GLY A 76 9.33 6.34 8.12
C GLY A 76 9.78 7.80 8.06
N TYR A 77 8.85 8.74 7.83
CA TYR A 77 9.16 10.16 7.88
C TYR A 77 9.75 10.58 9.23
N ARG A 78 9.25 10.05 10.35
CA ARG A 78 9.83 10.35 11.67
C ARG A 78 11.27 9.85 11.81
N ASN A 79 11.61 8.74 11.17
CA ASN A 79 12.92 8.09 11.24
C ASN A 79 13.96 8.74 10.32
N HIS A 80 13.66 8.95 9.03
CA HIS A 80 14.62 9.47 8.06
C HIS A 80 14.36 10.93 7.59
N LYS A 81 13.24 11.55 7.99
CA LYS A 81 12.90 12.96 7.68
C LYS A 81 12.78 13.30 6.19
N ILE A 82 12.53 12.30 5.34
CA ILE A 82 12.37 12.50 3.88
C ILE A 82 10.88 12.60 3.57
N LEU A 83 10.42 13.78 3.15
CA LEU A 83 9.01 14.04 2.85
C LEU A 83 8.54 13.49 1.50
N SER A 84 9.45 13.33 0.53
CA SER A 84 9.09 12.92 -0.83
C SER A 84 8.37 11.56 -0.85
N TYR A 85 8.82 10.59 -0.03
CA TYR A 85 8.20 9.27 0.04
C TYR A 85 6.81 9.31 0.68
N LEU A 86 6.62 10.17 1.69
CA LEU A 86 5.31 10.37 2.31
C LEU A 86 4.31 10.97 1.31
N TYR A 87 4.69 12.05 0.61
CA TYR A 87 3.80 12.66 -0.38
C TYR A 87 3.48 11.71 -1.53
N LEU A 88 4.46 10.95 -2.00
CA LEU A 88 4.25 9.95 -3.04
C LEU A 88 3.27 8.87 -2.58
N GLY A 89 3.47 8.29 -1.39
CA GLY A 89 2.56 7.27 -0.86
C GLY A 89 1.15 7.78 -0.59
N VAL A 90 1.02 8.99 -0.03
CA VAL A 90 -0.28 9.66 0.19
C VAL A 90 -0.98 9.93 -1.14
N SER A 91 -0.25 10.33 -2.19
CA SER A 91 -0.85 10.52 -3.52
C SER A 91 -1.40 9.21 -4.10
N GLY A 92 -0.68 8.09 -3.92
CA GLY A 92 -1.16 6.76 -4.32
C GLY A 92 -2.40 6.33 -3.54
N LEU A 93 -2.42 6.57 -2.22
CA LEU A 93 -3.60 6.30 -1.39
C LEU A 93 -4.82 7.12 -1.82
N TRP A 94 -4.62 8.39 -2.18
CA TRP A 94 -5.70 9.21 -2.73
C TRP A 94 -6.25 8.64 -4.03
N LEU A 95 -5.40 8.17 -4.95
CA LEU A 95 -5.85 7.51 -6.17
C LEU A 95 -6.69 6.26 -5.88
N LEU A 96 -6.29 5.44 -4.90
CA LEU A 96 -7.06 4.27 -4.48
C LEU A 96 -8.43 4.66 -3.90
N ILE A 97 -8.49 5.71 -3.06
CA ILE A 97 -9.74 6.24 -2.54
C ILE A 97 -10.63 6.72 -3.69
N PHE A 98 -10.08 7.51 -4.63
CA PHE A 98 -10.85 7.98 -5.78
C PHE A 98 -11.37 6.84 -6.65
N ALA A 99 -10.56 5.80 -6.88
CA ALA A 99 -10.98 4.62 -7.64
C ALA A 99 -12.18 3.93 -6.97
N VAL A 100 -12.11 3.66 -5.66
CA VAL A 100 -13.16 2.93 -4.93
C VAL A 100 -14.46 3.72 -4.79
N PHE A 101 -14.40 5.04 -4.61
CA PHE A 101 -15.60 5.85 -4.38
C PHE A 101 -16.26 6.39 -5.65
N PHE A 102 -15.49 6.56 -6.74
CA PHE A 102 -16.00 7.18 -7.98
C PHE A 102 -15.87 6.28 -9.22
N GLY A 103 -15.17 5.15 -9.12
CA GLY A 103 -14.92 4.22 -10.23
C GLY A 103 -16.21 3.70 -10.87
N GLU A 104 -16.96 2.89 -10.14
CA GLU A 104 -18.16 2.21 -10.65
C GLU A 104 -19.27 3.16 -11.11
N GLY A 105 -19.52 4.25 -10.36
CA GLY A 105 -20.66 5.14 -10.58
C GLY A 105 -20.43 6.31 -11.54
N VAL A 106 -19.18 6.77 -11.71
CA VAL A 106 -18.88 8.01 -12.47
C VAL A 106 -17.96 7.76 -13.65
N PHE A 107 -16.92 6.94 -13.49
CA PHE A 107 -15.88 6.76 -14.50
C PHE A 107 -15.94 5.42 -15.25
N GLY A 108 -16.71 4.47 -14.74
CA GLY A 108 -16.84 3.12 -15.27
C GLY A 108 -15.73 2.16 -14.82
N GLU A 109 -15.96 0.86 -15.05
CA GLU A 109 -15.13 -0.25 -14.56
C GLU A 109 -13.67 -0.17 -15.03
N PHE A 110 -13.43 0.24 -16.28
CA PHE A 110 -12.07 0.35 -16.83
C PHE A 110 -11.24 1.45 -16.13
N ALA A 111 -11.89 2.54 -15.74
CA ALA A 111 -11.23 3.64 -15.04
C ALA A 111 -10.95 3.27 -13.58
N GLU A 112 -11.87 2.57 -12.92
CA GLU A 112 -11.64 2.00 -11.58
C GLU A 112 -10.40 1.09 -11.58
N GLN A 113 -10.34 0.15 -12.52
CA GLN A 113 -9.23 -0.79 -12.63
C GLN A 113 -7.90 -0.06 -12.90
N SER A 114 -7.89 0.88 -13.85
CA SER A 114 -6.69 1.64 -14.21
C SER A 114 -6.18 2.49 -13.04
N LEU A 115 -7.07 3.21 -12.35
CA LEU A 115 -6.72 4.03 -11.19
C LEU A 115 -6.23 3.18 -10.02
N THR A 116 -6.86 2.03 -9.78
CA THR A 116 -6.45 1.09 -8.72
C THR A 116 -5.08 0.50 -8.98
N LEU A 117 -4.78 0.12 -10.23
CA LEU A 117 -3.46 -0.35 -10.65
C LEU A 117 -2.39 0.72 -10.47
N VAL A 118 -2.62 1.92 -10.99
CA VAL A 118 -1.67 3.04 -10.89
C VAL A 118 -1.45 3.43 -9.43
N GLY A 119 -2.52 3.55 -8.64
CA GLY A 119 -2.47 3.85 -7.21
C GLY A 119 -1.65 2.80 -6.44
N SER A 120 -1.90 1.52 -6.69
CA SER A 120 -1.19 0.41 -6.04
C SER A 120 0.31 0.39 -6.36
N ILE A 121 0.69 0.67 -7.62
CA ILE A 121 2.10 0.80 -8.02
C ILE A 121 2.78 1.94 -7.28
N ILE A 122 2.13 3.12 -7.20
CA ILE A 122 2.66 4.29 -6.51
C ILE A 122 2.84 4.02 -5.02
N VAL A 123 1.83 3.42 -4.37
CA VAL A 123 1.89 3.05 -2.95
C VAL A 123 3.05 2.06 -2.71
N ALA A 124 3.12 0.96 -3.47
CA ALA A 124 4.19 -0.02 -3.32
C ALA A 124 5.58 0.59 -3.52
N PHE A 125 5.74 1.44 -4.54
CA PHE A 125 7.01 2.11 -4.82
C PHE A 125 7.40 3.11 -3.72
N SER A 126 6.45 3.84 -3.15
CA SER A 126 6.71 4.74 -2.02
C SER A 126 7.19 3.98 -0.78
N HIS A 127 6.56 2.85 -0.45
CA HIS A 127 6.96 2.00 0.68
C HIS A 127 8.30 1.31 0.45
N TYR A 128 8.62 0.93 -0.80
CA TYR A 128 9.94 0.41 -1.12
C TYR A 128 11.04 1.44 -0.83
N GLN A 129 10.85 2.70 -1.22
CA GLN A 129 11.80 3.76 -0.91
C GLN A 129 11.88 4.07 0.59
N ASN A 130 10.72 4.10 1.28
CA ASN A 130 10.62 4.30 2.73
C ASN A 130 11.39 3.21 3.51
N TYR A 131 11.24 1.95 3.08
CA TYR A 131 11.97 0.80 3.61
C TYR A 131 13.49 0.92 3.38
N GLN A 132 13.90 1.22 2.15
CA GLN A 132 15.33 1.32 1.79
C GLN A 132 16.04 2.44 2.55
N ALA A 133 15.37 3.59 2.75
CA ALA A 133 15.91 4.69 3.55
C ALA A 133 16.11 4.30 5.02
N CYS A 134 15.16 3.56 5.61
CA CYS A 134 15.27 3.05 6.97
C CYS A 134 16.42 2.04 7.11
N LYS A 135 16.56 1.12 6.15
CA LYS A 135 17.67 0.16 6.11
C LYS A 135 19.03 0.85 6.05
N LYS A 136 19.16 1.93 5.26
CA LYS A 136 20.40 2.71 5.16
C LYS A 136 20.79 3.35 6.50
N LEU A 137 19.82 3.86 7.25
CA LEU A 137 20.06 4.42 8.59
C LEU A 137 20.49 3.36 9.62
N ASP A 138 19.89 2.17 9.55
CA ASP A 138 20.27 1.06 10.43
C ASP A 138 21.72 0.61 10.15
N CYS A 139 22.11 0.51 8.88
CA CYS A 139 23.48 0.20 8.49
C CYS A 139 24.49 1.27 8.93
N ALA A 140 24.12 2.57 8.90
CA ALA A 140 24.98 3.66 9.34
C ALA A 140 25.27 3.66 10.86
N CYS A 141 24.52 2.90 11.66
CA CYS A 141 24.76 2.78 13.10
C CYS A 141 25.87 1.79 13.47
N HIS A 142 26.48 1.12 12.48
CA HIS A 142 27.53 0.11 12.64
C HIS A 142 28.91 0.54 12.10
N GLU A 143 29.04 1.79 11.66
CA GLU A 143 30.33 2.46 11.39
C GLU A 143 30.75 3.30 12.61
#